data_AF-A0A1F5EY14-F1
#
_entry.id   AF-A0A1F5EY14-F1
#
_cell.length_a   1.000
_cell.length_b   1.000
_cell.length_c   1.000
_cell.angle_alpha   90.00
_cell.angle_beta   90.00
_cell.angle_gamma   90.00
#
_symmetry.space_group_name_H-M   'P 1'
#
loop_
_entity.id
_entity.type
_entity.pdbx_description
1 polymer ?
#
loop_
_entity_poly.entity_id
_entity_poly.type
_entity_poly.pdbx_seq_one_letter_code
_entity_poly.pdbx_strand_id
1 'polypeptide(L)'
;MTRWILPLTLVLCLAAGATTLETQTRLCPVCGEEVEVGVLASTNNFGGVGTDFAQHAVGDQPWFYWLAYSPECGYADWVGRFGEEIPEGEAAFVRETLSDRAGEQPLWEQYYNLYLLEQFRGAARVELADTLLIGWWCLRPENIGEFYRHYYAYAIVVLLDGALEAGEVPPEQLVERVYLAAELSRLEGNHEGARGRFEEAMLMPDLAESGMHDFVVRQLLLCDAPEIRGRVAAGDFAGGGGIDDAEDAVTARGAWEFFANNVSDAVDRADAAMLVYFYGTRLGWTAEELTPWVGRFRENYAAELDRRPLLYDPDESGLLERLAGYER
;
A
#
# COMPACT_ATOMS: atom_id res chain seq x y z
N MET A 1 59.69 -5.61 -20.59
CA MET A 1 58.77 -6.75 -20.28
C MET A 1 58.43 -6.67 -18.81
N THR A 2 57.35 -5.99 -18.45
CA THR A 2 56.96 -5.79 -17.03
C THR A 2 55.54 -6.28 -16.87
N ARG A 3 55.39 -7.41 -16.17
CA ARG A 3 54.12 -8.09 -15.90
C ARG A 3 53.34 -7.30 -14.86
N TRP A 4 52.20 -6.74 -15.25
CA TRP A 4 51.16 -6.29 -14.32
C TRP A 4 50.31 -7.51 -13.95
N ILE A 5 50.62 -8.10 -12.80
CA ILE A 5 49.86 -9.20 -12.20
C ILE A 5 49.17 -8.62 -10.97
N LEU A 6 47.84 -8.57 -11.05
CA LEU A 6 46.83 -8.35 -10.00
C LEU A 6 46.76 -6.96 -9.33
N PRO A 7 45.54 -6.37 -9.36
CA PRO A 7 44.67 -6.49 -8.19
C PRO A 7 43.31 -7.08 -8.61
N LEU A 8 43.27 -8.37 -8.92
CA LEU A 8 42.00 -9.09 -9.17
C LEU A 8 41.45 -9.74 -7.89
N THR A 9 42.16 -9.65 -6.76
CA THR A 9 41.80 -10.34 -5.51
C THR A 9 40.92 -9.50 -4.56
N LEU A 10 40.70 -8.22 -4.83
CA LEU A 10 39.89 -7.35 -3.95
C LEU A 10 38.41 -7.22 -4.35
N VAL A 11 37.98 -7.90 -5.41
CA VAL A 11 36.60 -7.84 -5.93
C VAL A 11 35.70 -8.97 -5.40
N LEU A 12 36.27 -9.98 -4.72
CA LEU A 12 35.53 -11.16 -4.27
C LEU A 12 34.95 -11.07 -2.84
N CYS A 13 35.10 -9.95 -2.14
CA CYS A 13 34.52 -9.76 -0.80
C CYS A 13 33.22 -8.94 -0.77
N LEU A 14 32.68 -8.51 -1.92
CA LEU A 14 31.42 -7.74 -1.98
C LEU A 14 30.14 -8.58 -1.86
N ALA A 15 30.26 -9.90 -1.67
CA ALA A 15 29.12 -10.76 -1.29
C ALA A 15 28.63 -10.50 0.16
N ALA A 16 29.29 -9.63 0.93
CA ALA A 16 28.90 -9.23 2.28
C ALA A 16 27.74 -8.19 2.34
N GLY A 17 27.07 -7.93 1.22
CA GLY A 17 25.94 -7.00 1.12
C GLY A 17 24.56 -7.64 1.24
N ALA A 18 24.44 -8.89 1.71
CA ALA A 18 23.17 -9.60 1.75
C ALA A 18 22.44 -9.37 3.08
N THR A 19 21.15 -9.00 3.00
CA THR A 19 20.20 -9.19 4.10
C THR A 19 20.38 -10.62 4.65
N THR A 20 20.73 -10.74 5.92
CA THR A 20 20.98 -12.02 6.59
C THR A 20 19.77 -12.39 7.42
N LEU A 21 19.29 -13.61 7.20
CA LEU A 21 18.09 -14.15 7.84
C LEU A 21 18.46 -15.37 8.66
N GLU A 22 17.80 -15.51 9.80
CA GLU A 22 17.75 -16.74 10.58
C GLU A 22 16.34 -17.30 10.49
N THR A 23 16.17 -18.49 9.90
CA THR A 23 14.87 -19.15 9.89
C THR A 23 14.63 -19.78 11.26
N GLN A 24 13.47 -19.50 11.84
CA GLN A 24 13.02 -20.07 13.10
C GLN A 24 11.64 -20.69 12.92
N THR A 25 11.43 -21.87 13.50
CA THR A 25 10.10 -22.49 13.56
C THR A 25 9.36 -21.96 14.79
N ARG A 26 8.13 -21.47 14.59
CA ARG A 26 7.26 -20.95 15.65
C ARG A 26 5.89 -21.63 15.57
N LEU A 27 5.24 -21.85 16.70
CA LEU A 27 3.87 -22.36 16.71
C LEU A 27 2.89 -21.20 16.57
N CYS A 28 1.91 -21.33 15.68
CA CYS A 28 0.82 -20.38 15.57
C CYS A 28 -0.03 -20.42 16.85
N PRO A 29 -0.25 -19.30 17.55
CA PRO A 29 -0.99 -19.30 18.81
C PRO A 29 -2.50 -19.56 18.64
N VAL A 30 -3.01 -19.52 17.41
CA VAL A 30 -4.43 -19.73 17.10
C VAL A 30 -4.74 -21.19 16.78
N CYS A 31 -4.01 -21.78 15.84
CA CYS A 31 -4.27 -23.15 15.34
C CYS A 31 -3.24 -24.19 15.81
N GLY A 32 -2.11 -23.76 16.38
CA GLY A 32 -1.02 -24.65 16.81
C GLY A 32 -0.11 -25.15 15.69
N GLU A 33 -0.30 -24.70 14.45
CA GLU A 33 0.53 -25.11 13.30
C GLU A 33 1.96 -24.59 13.42
N GLU A 34 2.94 -25.39 12.99
CA GLU A 34 4.34 -24.97 12.89
C GLU A 34 4.53 -24.08 11.66
N VAL A 35 5.01 -22.86 11.88
CA VAL A 35 5.26 -21.86 10.84
C VAL A 35 6.76 -21.55 10.81
N GLU A 36 7.37 -21.63 9.63
CA GLU A 36 8.72 -21.13 9.42
C GLU A 36 8.69 -19.61 9.26
N VAL A 37 9.40 -18.93 10.16
CA VAL A 37 9.48 -17.47 10.21
C VAL A 37 10.91 -17.03 9.95
N GLY A 38 11.11 -16.15 8.97
CA GLY A 38 12.39 -15.51 8.73
C GLY A 38 12.62 -14.38 9.73
N VAL A 39 13.68 -14.47 10.54
CA VAL A 39 14.07 -13.42 11.48
C VAL A 39 15.24 -12.65 10.90
N LEU A 40 15.06 -11.34 10.74
CA LEU A 40 16.10 -10.45 10.22
C LEU A 40 17.26 -10.31 11.23
N ALA A 41 18.40 -10.93 10.93
CA ALA A 41 19.59 -10.85 11.78
C ALA A 41 20.39 -9.57 11.51
N SER A 42 20.53 -9.19 10.24
CA SER A 42 21.15 -7.93 9.82
C SER A 42 20.76 -7.56 8.39
N THR A 43 20.71 -6.26 8.09
CA THR A 43 20.50 -5.75 6.74
C THR A 43 21.40 -4.54 6.45
N ASN A 44 21.41 -4.08 5.21
CA ASN A 44 22.09 -2.87 4.78
C ASN A 44 21.07 -1.82 4.32
N ASN A 45 21.46 -0.54 4.37
CA ASN A 45 20.63 0.57 3.87
C ASN A 45 21.20 1.14 2.56
N PHE A 46 21.91 0.32 1.76
CA PHE A 46 22.61 0.78 0.57
C PHE A 46 21.71 0.95 -0.67
N GLY A 47 20.45 0.51 -0.61
CA GLY A 47 19.46 0.68 -1.68
C GLY A 47 18.83 2.07 -1.71
N GLY A 48 19.11 2.92 -0.72
CA GLY A 48 18.56 4.27 -0.60
C GLY A 48 17.20 4.30 0.11
N VAL A 49 16.55 5.46 0.09
CA VAL A 49 15.25 5.67 0.74
C VAL A 49 14.26 6.20 -0.29
N GLY A 50 13.10 5.56 -0.37
CA GLY A 50 11.99 5.98 -1.21
C GLY A 50 11.42 7.34 -0.78
N THR A 51 10.64 7.97 -1.65
CA THR A 51 9.97 9.24 -1.32
C THR A 51 8.89 9.07 -0.25
N ASP A 52 8.37 7.85 -0.08
CA ASP A 52 7.46 7.39 0.97
C ASP A 52 8.20 6.69 2.14
N PHE A 53 9.48 7.00 2.31
CA PHE A 53 10.36 6.50 3.38
C PHE A 53 10.70 5.00 3.38
N ALA A 54 10.34 4.25 2.32
CA ALA A 54 10.76 2.87 2.17
C ALA A 54 12.31 2.76 2.16
N GLN A 55 12.92 2.16 3.19
CA GLN A 55 14.38 1.96 3.28
C GLN A 55 14.87 0.76 2.48
N HIS A 56 15.32 0.97 1.26
CA HIS A 56 15.73 -0.11 0.40
C HIS A 56 17.10 -0.69 0.79
N ALA A 57 17.15 -2.03 0.88
CA ALA A 57 18.40 -2.77 0.96
C ALA A 57 18.89 -3.13 -0.46
N VAL A 58 20.20 -3.31 -0.62
CA VAL A 58 20.72 -4.05 -1.77
C VAL A 58 20.48 -5.53 -1.52
N GLY A 59 19.59 -6.16 -2.31
CA GLY A 59 19.17 -7.55 -2.14
C GLY A 59 17.75 -7.66 -1.58
N ASP A 60 17.51 -8.66 -0.74
CA ASP A 60 16.19 -8.88 -0.14
C ASP A 60 15.82 -7.72 0.80
N GLN A 61 14.57 -7.25 0.66
CA GLN A 61 14.10 -6.09 1.41
C GLN A 61 13.74 -6.48 2.85
N PRO A 62 14.14 -5.70 3.86
CA PRO A 62 13.99 -6.08 5.27
C PRO A 62 12.53 -6.21 5.70
N TRP A 63 11.63 -5.40 5.15
CA TRP A 63 10.19 -5.46 5.47
C TRP A 63 9.50 -6.75 5.00
N PHE A 64 10.14 -7.58 4.17
CA PHE A 64 9.62 -8.91 3.86
C PHE A 64 9.66 -9.86 5.06
N TYR A 65 10.46 -9.52 6.08
CA TYR A 65 10.77 -10.39 7.22
C TYR A 65 10.40 -9.75 8.55
N TRP A 66 9.53 -8.73 8.55
CA TRP A 66 8.96 -8.17 9.78
C TRP A 66 7.66 -8.86 10.18
N LEU A 67 7.01 -9.55 9.25
CA LEU A 67 5.74 -10.23 9.44
C LEU A 67 5.92 -11.75 9.50
N ALA A 68 5.19 -12.38 10.40
CA ALA A 68 4.99 -13.82 10.44
C ALA A 68 3.52 -14.11 10.17
N TYR A 69 3.25 -15.13 9.35
CA TYR A 69 1.92 -15.43 8.85
C TYR A 69 1.64 -16.93 8.86
N SER A 70 0.49 -17.33 9.40
CA SER A 70 0.02 -18.71 9.40
C SER A 70 -0.90 -18.96 8.20
N PRO A 71 -0.49 -19.79 7.22
CA PRO A 71 -1.34 -20.11 6.08
C PRO A 71 -2.53 -21.02 6.45
N GLU A 72 -2.57 -21.59 7.65
CA GLU A 72 -3.69 -22.46 8.06
C GLU A 72 -4.91 -21.65 8.52
N CYS A 73 -4.70 -20.52 9.21
CA CYS A 73 -5.80 -19.73 9.81
C CYS A 73 -5.77 -18.24 9.46
N GLY A 74 -4.79 -17.80 8.67
CA GLY A 74 -4.65 -16.40 8.28
C GLY A 74 -4.11 -15.48 9.37
N TYR A 75 -3.73 -16.01 10.55
CA TYR A 75 -3.12 -15.23 11.64
C TYR A 75 -1.82 -14.58 11.17
N ALA A 76 -1.71 -13.27 11.33
CA ALA A 76 -0.52 -12.50 10.98
C ALA A 76 -0.12 -11.64 12.18
N ASP A 77 1.17 -11.62 12.53
CA ASP A 77 1.70 -10.74 13.58
C ASP A 77 3.14 -10.34 13.26
N TRP A 78 3.63 -9.29 13.91
CA TRP A 78 5.06 -8.98 13.89
C TRP A 78 5.86 -10.18 14.38
N VAL A 79 6.96 -10.48 13.69
CA VAL A 79 7.85 -11.62 14.00
C VAL A 79 8.25 -11.68 15.47
N GLY A 80 8.43 -10.52 16.11
CA GLY A 80 8.77 -10.43 17.53
C GLY A 80 7.69 -10.90 18.50
N ARG A 81 6.40 -10.85 18.09
CA ARG A 81 5.24 -11.26 18.89
C ARG A 81 4.67 -12.62 18.46
N PHE A 82 5.08 -13.13 17.31
CA PHE A 82 4.50 -14.36 16.76
C PHE A 82 4.86 -15.58 17.61
N GLY A 83 3.82 -16.31 18.04
CA GLY A 83 3.94 -17.47 18.93
C GLY A 83 3.83 -17.14 20.42
N GLU A 84 3.60 -15.86 20.78
CA GLU A 84 3.16 -15.50 22.12
C GLU A 84 1.72 -15.95 22.37
N GLU A 85 1.38 -16.20 23.64
CA GLU A 85 0.00 -16.54 24.03
C GLU A 85 -0.90 -15.32 23.82
N ILE A 86 -2.01 -15.49 23.10
CA ILE A 86 -2.96 -14.42 22.81
C ILE A 86 -4.29 -14.63 23.55
N PRO A 87 -5.06 -13.56 23.80
CA PRO A 87 -6.38 -13.69 24.41
C PRO A 87 -7.35 -14.49 23.53
N GLU A 88 -8.23 -15.29 24.15
CA GLU A 88 -9.22 -16.11 23.41
C GLU A 88 -10.13 -15.30 22.49
N GLY A 89 -10.44 -14.04 22.85
CA GLY A 89 -11.23 -13.15 21.99
C GLY A 89 -10.53 -12.81 20.69
N GLU A 90 -9.21 -12.68 20.72
CA GLU A 90 -8.39 -12.47 19.52
C GLU A 90 -8.30 -13.74 18.67
N ALA A 91 -8.06 -14.89 19.32
CA ALA A 91 -8.08 -16.18 18.61
C ALA A 91 -9.43 -16.48 17.95
N ALA A 92 -10.54 -16.12 18.61
CA ALA A 92 -11.88 -16.20 18.03
C ALA A 92 -12.04 -15.27 16.82
N PHE A 93 -11.61 -14.01 16.92
CA PHE A 93 -11.65 -13.06 15.80
C PHE A 93 -10.90 -13.60 14.58
N VAL A 94 -9.71 -14.15 14.76
CA VAL A 94 -8.93 -14.76 13.67
C VAL A 94 -9.69 -15.91 13.04
N ARG A 95 -10.20 -16.83 13.86
CA ARG A 95 -10.95 -18.00 13.36
C ARG A 95 -12.20 -17.61 12.57
N GLU A 96 -12.89 -16.57 13.00
CA GLU A 96 -14.16 -16.13 12.38
C GLU A 96 -13.96 -15.20 11.19
N THR A 97 -12.91 -14.38 11.19
CA THR A 97 -12.73 -13.27 10.22
C THR A 97 -11.61 -13.54 9.22
N LEU A 98 -10.53 -14.19 9.65
CA LEU A 98 -9.31 -14.33 8.85
C LEU A 98 -9.14 -15.74 8.23
N SER A 99 -9.81 -16.77 8.76
CA SER A 99 -9.68 -18.15 8.24
C SER A 99 -10.07 -18.27 6.77
N ASP A 100 -11.07 -17.53 6.30
CA ASP A 100 -11.48 -17.54 4.88
C ASP A 100 -10.45 -16.88 3.96
N ARG A 101 -9.51 -16.12 4.55
CA ARG A 101 -8.36 -15.48 3.88
C ARG A 101 -7.06 -16.26 4.08
N ALA A 102 -7.13 -17.43 4.70
CA ALA A 102 -5.97 -18.30 4.89
C ALA A 102 -5.45 -18.85 3.55
N GLY A 103 -4.36 -19.62 3.59
CA GLY A 103 -3.65 -20.16 2.44
C GLY A 103 -2.41 -19.34 2.08
N GLU A 104 -1.80 -19.69 0.95
CA GLU A 104 -0.66 -18.97 0.38
C GLU A 104 -1.15 -17.62 -0.18
N GLN A 105 -0.85 -16.54 0.54
CA GLN A 105 -1.22 -15.18 0.18
C GLN A 105 0.01 -14.35 -0.21
N PRO A 106 -0.11 -13.39 -1.14
CA PRO A 106 0.98 -12.45 -1.40
C PRO A 106 1.24 -11.58 -0.16
N LEU A 107 2.44 -11.04 -0.04
CA LEU A 107 2.90 -10.46 1.23
C LEU A 107 2.06 -9.25 1.66
N TRP A 108 1.61 -8.42 0.71
CA TRP A 108 0.74 -7.29 1.01
C TRP A 108 -0.62 -7.74 1.59
N GLU A 109 -1.19 -8.88 1.17
CA GLU A 109 -2.41 -9.42 1.79
C GLU A 109 -2.18 -9.94 3.20
N GLN A 110 -1.00 -10.49 3.47
CA GLN A 110 -0.63 -10.90 4.82
C GLN A 110 -0.57 -9.67 5.75
N TYR A 111 -0.01 -8.55 5.28
CA TYR A 111 -0.03 -7.27 6.00
C TYR A 111 -1.45 -6.72 6.18
N TYR A 112 -2.35 -6.94 5.22
CA TYR A 112 -3.77 -6.58 5.40
C TYR A 112 -4.42 -7.37 6.54
N ASN A 113 -4.11 -8.67 6.67
CA ASN A 113 -4.60 -9.48 7.78
C ASN A 113 -4.06 -8.96 9.13
N LEU A 114 -2.79 -8.54 9.18
CA LEU A 114 -2.23 -7.89 10.38
C LEU A 114 -2.97 -6.58 10.69
N TYR A 115 -3.24 -5.76 9.68
CA TYR A 115 -3.99 -4.52 9.85
C TYR A 115 -5.40 -4.77 10.44
N LEU A 116 -6.13 -5.78 9.96
CA LEU A 116 -7.43 -6.15 10.52
C LEU A 116 -7.32 -6.60 11.99
N LEU A 117 -6.27 -7.33 12.32
CA LEU A 117 -6.00 -7.77 13.68
C LEU A 117 -5.64 -6.59 14.61
N GLU A 118 -4.78 -5.68 14.17
CA GLU A 118 -4.44 -4.46 14.93
C GLU A 118 -5.66 -3.56 15.13
N GLN A 119 -6.53 -3.48 14.14
CA GLN A 119 -7.80 -2.78 14.28
C GLN A 119 -8.67 -3.42 15.36
N PHE A 120 -8.79 -4.75 15.37
CA PHE A 120 -9.50 -5.48 16.42
C PHE A 120 -8.89 -5.24 17.81
N ARG A 121 -7.56 -5.17 17.90
CA ARG A 121 -6.81 -4.83 19.12
C ARG A 121 -7.01 -3.37 19.57
N GLY A 122 -7.62 -2.53 18.73
CA GLY A 122 -7.88 -1.13 19.04
C GLY A 122 -6.66 -0.22 18.84
N ALA A 123 -5.77 -0.57 17.91
CA ALA A 123 -4.62 0.25 17.55
C ALA A 123 -5.04 1.66 17.09
N ALA A 124 -4.18 2.64 17.34
CA ALA A 124 -4.41 4.02 16.92
C ALA A 124 -4.33 4.14 15.39
N ARG A 125 -4.95 5.18 14.79
CA ARG A 125 -4.98 5.32 13.33
C ARG A 125 -3.59 5.42 12.72
N VAL A 126 -2.65 6.04 13.42
CA VAL A 126 -1.24 6.13 12.99
C VAL A 126 -0.55 4.77 12.94
N GLU A 127 -0.83 3.86 13.89
CA GLU A 127 -0.27 2.51 13.93
C GLU A 127 -0.87 1.63 12.82
N LEU A 128 -2.17 1.81 12.55
CA LEU A 128 -2.86 1.17 11.45
C LEU A 128 -2.31 1.65 10.08
N ALA A 129 -2.06 2.95 9.95
CA ALA A 129 -1.45 3.54 8.76
C ALA A 129 -0.04 2.98 8.51
N ASP A 130 0.78 2.84 9.57
CA ASP A 130 2.12 2.25 9.48
C ASP A 130 2.08 0.79 9.03
N THR A 131 1.13 0.02 9.55
CA THR A 131 0.93 -1.38 9.14
C THR A 131 0.61 -1.49 7.65
N LEU A 132 -0.33 -0.67 7.15
CA LEU A 132 -0.66 -0.63 5.72
C LEU A 132 0.47 -0.07 4.87
N LEU A 133 1.25 0.89 5.36
CA LEU A 133 2.41 1.45 4.65
C LEU A 133 3.48 0.39 4.38
N ILE A 134 3.65 -0.58 5.27
CA ILE A 134 4.59 -1.66 5.02
C ILE A 134 4.02 -2.63 3.97
N GLY A 135 2.73 -2.95 4.04
CA GLY A 135 2.03 -3.69 2.98
C GLY A 135 2.13 -2.99 1.62
N TRP A 136 2.04 -1.65 1.60
CA TRP A 136 2.25 -0.81 0.44
C TRP A 136 3.62 -1.00 -0.20
N TRP A 137 4.69 -1.00 0.60
CA TRP A 137 6.05 -1.22 0.10
C TRP A 137 6.22 -2.61 -0.53
N CYS A 138 5.44 -3.60 -0.08
CA CYS A 138 5.42 -4.96 -0.61
C CYS A 138 4.70 -5.08 -1.96
N LEU A 139 3.90 -4.09 -2.39
CA LEU A 139 3.25 -4.10 -3.71
C LEU A 139 4.22 -3.82 -4.88
N ARG A 140 5.34 -3.12 -4.62
CA ARG A 140 6.28 -2.66 -5.66
C ARG A 140 7.00 -3.78 -6.43
N PRO A 141 7.61 -4.79 -5.77
CA PRO A 141 8.37 -5.82 -6.44
C PRO A 141 7.48 -6.83 -7.18
N GLU A 142 6.23 -6.97 -6.75
CA GLU A 142 5.32 -8.02 -7.26
C GLU A 142 4.65 -7.62 -8.58
N ASN A 143 4.85 -6.38 -9.07
CA ASN A 143 4.17 -5.83 -10.27
C ASN A 143 2.65 -6.02 -10.24
N ILE A 144 2.08 -6.06 -9.05
CA ILE A 144 0.65 -6.23 -8.85
C ILE A 144 0.00 -4.88 -9.15
N GLY A 145 -1.10 -4.96 -9.91
CA GLY A 145 -1.65 -3.87 -10.71
C GLY A 145 -1.83 -2.56 -9.95
N GLU A 146 -1.83 -1.46 -10.70
CA GLU A 146 -2.01 -0.09 -10.20
C GLU A 146 -3.23 0.05 -9.28
N PHE A 147 -4.24 -0.83 -9.39
CA PHE A 147 -5.39 -0.87 -8.49
C PHE A 147 -5.02 -0.95 -7.01
N TYR A 148 -4.28 -1.98 -6.60
CA TYR A 148 -3.93 -2.17 -5.19
C TYR A 148 -3.05 -1.05 -4.67
N ARG A 149 -2.28 -0.42 -5.57
CA ARG A 149 -1.56 0.80 -5.26
C ARG A 149 -2.49 2.00 -5.02
N HIS A 150 -3.54 2.17 -5.79
CA HIS A 150 -4.48 3.24 -5.45
C HIS A 150 -5.36 2.91 -4.23
N TYR A 151 -5.51 1.63 -3.88
CA TYR A 151 -6.28 1.26 -2.70
C TYR A 151 -5.51 1.55 -1.40
N TYR A 152 -4.27 1.07 -1.31
CA TYR A 152 -3.48 1.20 -0.09
C TYR A 152 -3.09 2.65 0.19
N ALA A 153 -2.65 3.41 -0.81
CA ALA A 153 -2.27 4.80 -0.60
C ALA A 153 -3.46 5.62 -0.07
N TYR A 154 -4.67 5.39 -0.60
CA TYR A 154 -5.88 6.05 -0.15
C TYR A 154 -6.21 5.70 1.29
N ALA A 155 -6.24 4.41 1.62
CA ALA A 155 -6.52 3.95 2.98
C ALA A 155 -5.50 4.53 4.00
N ILE A 156 -4.22 4.57 3.63
CA ILE A 156 -3.17 5.17 4.45
C ILE A 156 -3.39 6.67 4.62
N VAL A 157 -3.70 7.41 3.55
CA VAL A 157 -3.98 8.86 3.62
C VAL A 157 -5.17 9.15 4.52
N VAL A 158 -6.27 8.41 4.40
CA VAL A 158 -7.46 8.57 5.25
C VAL A 158 -7.13 8.33 6.73
N LEU A 159 -6.35 7.29 7.04
CA LEU A 159 -5.93 7.00 8.41
C LEU A 159 -5.02 8.10 8.97
N LEU A 160 -4.05 8.57 8.16
CA LEU A 160 -3.13 9.64 8.57
C LEU A 160 -3.86 10.97 8.79
N ASP A 161 -4.77 11.35 7.89
CA ASP A 161 -5.59 12.55 8.04
C ASP A 161 -6.44 12.49 9.31
N GLY A 162 -7.13 11.37 9.53
CA GLY A 162 -7.90 11.17 10.74
C GLY A 162 -7.04 11.17 12.01
N ALA A 163 -5.81 10.67 11.95
CA ALA A 163 -4.87 10.71 13.07
C ALA A 163 -4.39 12.14 13.37
N LEU A 164 -4.10 12.92 12.31
CA LEU A 164 -3.69 14.32 12.41
C LEU A 164 -4.80 15.19 13.00
N GLU A 165 -6.03 15.04 12.51
CA GLU A 165 -7.21 15.76 13.01
C GLU A 165 -7.53 15.43 14.47
N ALA A 166 -7.39 14.16 14.85
CA ALA A 166 -7.61 13.70 16.22
C ALA A 166 -6.47 14.06 17.19
N GLY A 167 -5.33 14.54 16.69
CA GLY A 167 -4.14 14.80 17.50
C GLY A 167 -3.50 13.53 18.05
N GLU A 168 -3.67 12.39 17.36
CA GLU A 168 -3.06 11.09 17.72
C GLU A 168 -1.57 11.02 17.35
N VAL A 169 -1.12 11.89 16.44
CA VAL A 169 0.27 11.94 15.98
C VAL A 169 1.15 12.69 16.99
N PRO A 170 2.24 12.09 17.50
CA PRO A 170 3.19 12.78 18.38
C PRO A 170 3.80 14.03 17.71
N PRO A 171 4.04 15.13 18.45
CA PRO A 171 4.56 16.38 17.89
C PRO A 171 5.80 16.20 17.01
N GLU A 172 6.74 15.36 17.46
CA GLU A 172 7.99 15.07 16.76
C GLU A 172 7.82 14.34 15.42
N GLN A 173 6.66 13.71 15.18
CA GLN A 173 6.35 13.02 13.92
C GLN A 173 5.43 13.82 13.00
N LEU A 174 4.85 14.94 13.46
CA LEU A 174 3.81 15.65 12.70
C LEU A 174 4.26 16.01 11.28
N VAL A 175 5.47 16.56 11.13
CA VAL A 175 5.99 16.95 9.80
C VAL A 175 6.12 15.73 8.88
N GLU A 176 6.63 14.62 9.40
CA GLU A 176 6.80 13.38 8.62
C GLU A 176 5.44 12.80 8.20
N ARG A 177 4.43 12.83 9.08
CA ARG A 177 3.09 12.30 8.78
C ARG A 177 2.34 13.17 7.78
N VAL A 178 2.41 14.50 7.90
CA VAL A 178 1.82 15.42 6.91
C VAL A 178 2.50 15.24 5.55
N TYR A 179 3.84 15.16 5.53
CA TYR A 179 4.59 14.89 4.29
C TYR A 179 4.20 13.55 3.67
N LEU A 180 4.08 12.49 4.47
CA LEU A 180 3.76 11.15 3.96
C LEU A 180 2.34 11.12 3.36
N ALA A 181 1.35 11.72 4.02
CA ALA A 181 0.00 11.85 3.48
C ALA A 181 -0.01 12.64 2.17
N ALA A 182 0.81 13.69 2.06
CA ALA A 182 0.99 14.46 0.84
C ALA A 182 1.61 13.63 -0.29
N GLU A 183 2.69 12.90 0.00
CA GLU A 183 3.40 12.10 -0.99
C GLU A 183 2.56 10.94 -1.50
N LEU A 184 1.84 10.24 -0.62
CA LEU A 184 0.91 9.19 -1.05
C LEU A 184 -0.22 9.76 -1.91
N SER A 185 -0.81 10.89 -1.50
CA SER A 185 -1.80 11.62 -2.33
C SER A 185 -1.24 11.97 -3.71
N ARG A 186 0.04 12.37 -3.79
CA ARG A 186 0.71 12.71 -5.06
C ARG A 186 0.90 11.47 -5.94
N LEU A 187 1.28 10.34 -5.34
CA LEU A 187 1.46 9.07 -6.03
C LEU A 187 0.15 8.51 -6.59
N GLU A 188 -0.99 8.83 -5.96
CA GLU A 188 -2.33 8.52 -6.48
C GLU A 188 -2.83 9.49 -7.57
N GLY A 189 -2.05 10.51 -7.92
CA GLY A 189 -2.46 11.54 -8.88
C GLY A 189 -3.32 12.65 -8.28
N ASN A 190 -3.62 12.64 -6.97
CA ASN A 190 -4.26 13.75 -6.27
C ASN A 190 -3.25 14.88 -5.98
N HIS A 191 -2.75 15.52 -7.04
CA HIS A 191 -1.71 16.55 -6.96
C HIS A 191 -2.17 17.82 -6.23
N GLU A 192 -3.44 18.18 -6.31
CA GLU A 192 -3.99 19.36 -5.62
C GLU A 192 -4.03 19.14 -4.11
N GLY A 193 -4.58 18.01 -3.66
CA GLY A 193 -4.57 17.64 -2.25
C GLY A 193 -3.15 17.47 -1.70
N ALA A 194 -2.27 16.81 -2.48
CA ALA A 194 -0.86 16.68 -2.14
C ALA A 194 -0.16 18.04 -1.96
N ARG A 195 -0.38 18.97 -2.89
CA ARG A 195 0.17 20.33 -2.81
C ARG A 195 -0.27 21.03 -1.52
N GLY A 196 -1.56 20.98 -1.19
CA GLY A 196 -2.08 21.60 0.04
C GLY A 196 -1.37 21.10 1.29
N ARG A 197 -1.15 19.78 1.40
CA ARG A 197 -0.41 19.18 2.52
C ARG A 197 1.09 19.50 2.52
N PHE A 198 1.74 19.57 1.37
CA PHE A 198 3.14 20.02 1.31
C PHE A 198 3.29 21.48 1.73
N GLU A 199 2.35 22.35 1.33
CA GLU A 199 2.31 23.75 1.77
C GLU A 199 2.03 23.87 3.27
N GLU A 200 1.17 23.02 3.83
CA GLU A 200 0.98 22.90 5.27
C GLU A 200 2.28 22.51 5.99
N ALA A 201 2.98 21.49 5.52
CA ALA A 201 4.27 21.07 6.07
C ALA A 201 5.30 22.21 6.03
N MET A 202 5.32 23.04 4.97
CA MET A 202 6.20 24.22 4.85
C MET A 202 5.95 25.30 5.92
N LEU A 203 4.75 25.32 6.51
CA LEU A 203 4.38 26.28 7.55
C LEU A 203 4.62 25.75 8.97
N MET A 204 4.97 24.47 9.11
CA MET A 204 5.22 23.85 10.41
C MET A 204 6.54 24.35 11.02
N PRO A 205 6.56 24.73 12.31
CA PRO A 205 7.74 25.30 12.96
C PRO A 205 8.93 24.33 12.98
N ASP A 206 8.65 23.03 13.06
CA ASP A 206 9.66 21.98 13.25
C ASP A 206 10.23 21.44 11.92
N LEU A 207 9.79 21.95 10.76
CA LEU A 207 10.23 21.45 9.45
C LEU A 207 11.76 21.56 9.25
N ALA A 208 12.36 22.64 9.74
CA ALA A 208 13.80 22.84 9.61
C ALA A 208 14.59 21.84 10.47
N GLU A 209 14.04 21.44 11.61
CA GLU A 209 14.69 20.55 12.58
C GLU A 209 14.47 19.07 12.25
N SER A 210 13.38 18.72 11.56
CA SER A 210 13.06 17.35 11.16
C SER A 210 13.91 16.80 10.01
N GLY A 211 14.68 17.64 9.31
CA GLY A 211 15.42 17.24 8.11
C GLY A 211 14.53 17.00 6.88
N MET A 212 13.23 17.28 6.98
CA MET A 212 12.24 17.06 5.92
C MET A 212 12.14 18.20 4.90
N HIS A 213 12.77 19.35 5.15
CA HIS A 213 12.69 20.54 4.29
C HIS A 213 12.98 20.22 2.81
N ASP A 214 14.09 19.52 2.54
CA ASP A 214 14.49 19.22 1.15
C ASP A 214 13.55 18.22 0.47
N PHE A 215 12.96 17.30 1.23
CA PHE A 215 11.94 16.37 0.73
C PHE A 215 10.67 17.15 0.35
N VAL A 216 10.13 17.97 1.25
CA VAL A 216 8.92 18.77 1.02
C VAL A 216 9.09 19.68 -0.19
N VAL A 217 10.18 20.46 -0.25
CA VAL A 217 10.44 21.39 -1.37
C VAL A 217 10.54 20.63 -2.69
N ARG A 218 11.26 19.49 -2.73
CA ARG A 218 11.38 18.69 -3.95
C ARG A 218 10.03 18.17 -4.42
N GLN A 219 9.20 17.61 -3.54
CA GLN A 219 7.91 17.05 -3.94
C GLN A 219 6.90 18.14 -4.33
N LEU A 220 6.92 19.30 -3.65
CA LEU A 220 6.08 20.44 -4.00
C LEU A 220 6.35 20.93 -5.44
N LEU A 221 7.63 20.98 -5.85
CA LEU A 221 8.00 21.31 -7.23
C LEU A 221 7.47 20.30 -8.26
N LEU A 222 7.34 19.02 -7.89
CA LEU A 222 6.77 17.99 -8.75
C LEU A 222 5.24 18.11 -8.88
N CYS A 223 4.56 18.60 -7.85
CA CYS A 223 3.13 18.94 -7.94
C CYS A 223 2.87 20.07 -8.94
N ASP A 224 3.78 21.04 -9.05
CA ASP A 224 3.66 22.25 -9.88
C ASP A 224 4.17 22.13 -11.32
N ALA A 225 4.63 20.96 -11.76
CA ALA A 225 5.16 20.73 -13.10
C ALA A 225 4.11 20.11 -14.06
N PRO A 226 3.22 20.90 -14.70
CA PRO A 226 2.25 20.37 -15.67
C PRO A 226 2.93 19.68 -16.88
N GLU A 227 4.17 20.05 -17.20
CA GLU A 227 4.95 19.46 -18.30
C GLU A 227 5.38 18.01 -18.00
N ILE A 228 5.54 17.62 -16.73
CA ILE A 228 5.77 16.23 -16.34
C ILE A 228 4.47 15.43 -16.41
N ARG A 229 3.32 16.05 -16.07
CA ARG A 229 1.98 15.43 -16.22
C ARG A 229 1.71 15.01 -17.66
N GLY A 230 2.07 15.86 -18.63
CA GLY A 230 1.95 15.54 -20.05
C GLY A 230 2.87 14.40 -20.51
N ARG A 231 4.08 14.28 -19.95
CA ARG A 231 5.08 13.28 -20.39
C ARG A 231 4.92 11.92 -19.71
N VAL A 232 4.42 11.87 -18.48
CA VAL A 232 4.04 10.62 -17.81
C VAL A 232 2.76 10.06 -18.43
N ALA A 233 1.77 10.90 -18.72
CA ALA A 233 0.58 10.49 -19.48
C ALA A 233 0.90 10.03 -20.91
N ALA A 234 1.96 10.58 -21.52
CA ALA A 234 2.42 10.19 -22.86
C ALA A 234 3.34 8.95 -22.88
N GLY A 235 3.66 8.34 -21.73
CA GLY A 235 4.50 7.13 -21.70
C GLY A 235 5.98 7.35 -22.06
N ASP A 236 6.46 8.59 -22.05
CA ASP A 236 7.81 8.98 -22.53
C ASP A 236 8.99 8.38 -21.72
N PHE A 237 8.70 7.67 -20.62
CA PHE A 237 9.70 7.01 -19.77
C PHE A 237 9.83 5.49 -20.00
N ALA A 238 9.17 4.93 -21.03
CA ALA A 238 9.32 3.53 -21.42
C ALA A 238 10.66 3.30 -22.16
N GLY A 239 11.74 3.15 -21.39
CA GLY A 239 12.93 2.44 -21.84
C GLY A 239 12.66 0.95 -21.97
N GLY A 240 12.09 0.53 -23.10
CA GLY A 240 12.13 -0.86 -23.59
C GLY A 240 10.83 -1.66 -23.47
N GLY A 241 10.16 -1.84 -24.61
CA GLY A 241 9.03 -2.77 -24.79
C GLY A 241 7.77 -2.06 -25.23
N GLY A 242 7.58 -1.94 -26.55
CA GLY A 242 6.45 -1.22 -27.14
C GLY A 242 5.09 -1.82 -26.78
N ILE A 243 4.18 -0.96 -26.35
CA ILE A 243 2.73 -1.16 -26.37
C ILE A 243 2.17 0.19 -26.87
N ASP A 244 1.80 0.25 -28.15
CA ASP A 244 1.32 1.45 -28.85
C ASP A 244 -0.14 1.84 -28.49
N ASP A 245 -0.73 1.25 -27.44
CA ASP A 245 -2.15 1.46 -27.06
C ASP A 245 -2.34 2.17 -25.70
N ALA A 246 -1.28 2.77 -25.13
CA ALA A 246 -1.33 3.39 -23.80
C ALA A 246 -2.15 4.70 -23.73
N GLU A 247 -2.46 5.32 -24.87
CA GLU A 247 -3.20 6.60 -24.90
C GLU A 247 -4.68 6.43 -24.49
N ASP A 248 -5.27 5.25 -24.70
CA ASP A 248 -6.65 4.98 -24.29
C ASP A 248 -6.74 4.63 -22.78
N ALA A 249 -5.70 4.05 -22.20
CA ALA A 249 -5.66 3.60 -20.79
C ALA A 249 -5.77 4.73 -19.75
N VAL A 250 -5.51 5.98 -20.14
CA VAL A 250 -5.50 7.16 -19.24
C VAL A 250 -6.90 7.70 -18.94
N THR A 251 -7.94 7.20 -19.60
CA THR A 251 -9.33 7.45 -19.19
C THR A 251 -9.84 6.28 -18.35
N ALA A 252 -10.62 6.52 -17.29
CA ALA A 252 -11.27 5.43 -16.55
C ALA A 252 -12.09 4.50 -17.48
N ARG A 253 -12.50 5.00 -18.66
CA ARG A 253 -13.09 4.23 -19.75
C ARG A 253 -12.10 3.25 -20.41
N GLY A 254 -10.89 3.67 -20.75
CA GLY A 254 -9.90 2.76 -21.33
C GLY A 254 -9.22 1.85 -20.31
N ALA A 255 -9.11 2.26 -19.04
CA ALA A 255 -8.76 1.35 -17.95
C ALA A 255 -9.78 0.19 -17.89
N TRP A 256 -11.08 0.49 -17.99
CA TRP A 256 -12.10 -0.56 -18.10
C TRP A 256 -12.00 -1.39 -19.38
N GLU A 257 -11.87 -0.77 -20.55
CA GLU A 257 -11.78 -1.52 -21.81
C GLU A 257 -10.56 -2.46 -21.80
N PHE A 258 -9.47 -2.05 -21.14
CA PHE A 258 -8.35 -2.92 -20.83
C PHE A 258 -8.77 -4.07 -19.90
N PHE A 259 -9.35 -3.81 -18.73
CA PHE A 259 -9.72 -4.86 -17.77
C PHE A 259 -10.82 -5.81 -18.30
N ALA A 260 -11.82 -5.30 -19.00
CA ALA A 260 -12.93 -6.07 -19.53
C ALA A 260 -12.54 -7.01 -20.67
N ASN A 261 -11.52 -6.63 -21.46
CA ASN A 261 -11.02 -7.44 -22.56
C ASN A 261 -9.88 -8.36 -22.15
N ASN A 262 -9.17 -8.06 -21.05
CA ASN A 262 -7.98 -8.79 -20.64
C ASN A 262 -8.10 -9.56 -19.32
N VAL A 263 -9.17 -9.36 -18.55
CA VAL A 263 -9.36 -10.08 -17.29
C VAL A 263 -10.58 -11.00 -17.32
N SER A 264 -10.32 -12.29 -17.17
CA SER A 264 -11.31 -13.36 -17.27
C SER A 264 -12.06 -13.62 -15.96
N ASP A 265 -11.49 -13.25 -14.82
CA ASP A 265 -12.12 -13.46 -13.52
C ASP A 265 -13.29 -12.48 -13.30
N ALA A 266 -14.33 -12.93 -12.61
CA ALA A 266 -15.46 -12.10 -12.21
C ALA A 266 -15.08 -11.14 -11.07
N VAL A 267 -14.16 -11.54 -10.19
CA VAL A 267 -13.68 -10.72 -9.06
C VAL A 267 -12.88 -9.52 -9.56
N ASP A 268 -11.93 -9.74 -10.46
CA ASP A 268 -11.14 -8.63 -11.02
C ASP A 268 -11.98 -7.68 -11.88
N ARG A 269 -13.05 -8.18 -12.53
CA ARG A 269 -14.02 -7.35 -13.24
C ARG A 269 -14.90 -6.53 -12.29
N ALA A 270 -15.11 -7.01 -11.06
CA ALA A 270 -15.78 -6.24 -10.02
C ALA A 270 -14.90 -5.10 -9.50
N ASP A 271 -13.63 -5.41 -9.21
CA ASP A 271 -12.63 -4.41 -8.80
C ASP A 271 -12.46 -3.33 -9.86
N ALA A 272 -12.39 -3.71 -11.13
CA ALA A 272 -12.36 -2.77 -12.24
C ALA A 272 -13.65 -1.94 -12.36
N ALA A 273 -14.83 -2.50 -12.07
CA ALA A 273 -16.09 -1.74 -12.11
C ALA A 273 -16.17 -0.75 -10.93
N MET A 274 -15.68 -1.12 -9.75
CA MET A 274 -15.53 -0.19 -8.63
C MET A 274 -14.58 0.94 -8.98
N LEU A 275 -13.42 0.62 -9.56
CA LEU A 275 -12.44 1.62 -9.99
C LEU A 275 -13.04 2.66 -10.91
N VAL A 276 -13.76 2.21 -11.93
CA VAL A 276 -14.41 3.11 -12.91
C VAL A 276 -15.44 3.99 -12.23
N TYR A 277 -16.18 3.44 -11.27
CA TYR A 277 -17.17 4.19 -10.52
C TYR A 277 -16.53 5.26 -9.62
N PHE A 278 -15.51 4.88 -8.85
CA PHE A 278 -14.78 5.77 -7.95
C PHE A 278 -13.98 6.85 -8.67
N TYR A 279 -13.24 6.47 -9.70
CA TYR A 279 -12.52 7.44 -10.51
C TYR A 279 -13.47 8.31 -11.32
N GLY A 280 -14.55 7.74 -11.87
CA GLY A 280 -15.56 8.50 -12.59
C GLY A 280 -16.17 9.60 -11.72
N THR A 281 -16.59 9.26 -10.49
CA THR A 281 -17.15 10.26 -9.55
C THR A 281 -16.15 11.37 -9.20
N ARG A 282 -14.88 11.03 -8.90
CA ARG A 282 -13.83 12.03 -8.64
C ARG A 282 -13.45 12.88 -9.86
N LEU A 283 -13.54 12.31 -11.05
CA LEU A 283 -13.35 13.02 -12.32
C LEU A 283 -14.58 13.84 -12.75
N GLY A 284 -15.63 13.88 -11.92
CA GLY A 284 -16.84 14.67 -12.18
C GLY A 284 -17.77 14.06 -13.22
N TRP A 285 -17.71 12.74 -13.44
CA TRP A 285 -18.65 12.03 -14.32
C TRP A 285 -20.07 12.17 -13.80
N THR A 286 -20.98 12.35 -14.75
CA THR A 286 -22.41 12.44 -14.49
C THR A 286 -22.99 11.09 -14.06
N ALA A 287 -24.14 11.12 -13.39
CA ALA A 287 -24.86 9.90 -13.05
C ALA A 287 -25.18 9.03 -14.29
N GLU A 288 -25.37 9.65 -15.46
CA GLU A 288 -25.64 8.96 -16.72
C GLU A 288 -24.40 8.22 -17.24
N GLU A 289 -23.22 8.83 -17.14
CA GLU A 289 -21.92 8.20 -17.45
C GLU A 289 -21.59 7.05 -16.48
N LEU A 290 -22.07 7.16 -15.24
CA LEU A 290 -21.90 6.14 -14.21
C LEU A 290 -22.92 4.99 -14.31
N THR A 291 -24.08 5.22 -14.92
CA THR A 291 -25.22 4.28 -14.96
C THR A 291 -24.89 2.89 -15.52
N PRO A 292 -24.08 2.74 -16.60
CA PRO A 292 -23.70 1.42 -17.12
C PRO A 292 -22.92 0.57 -16.10
N TRP A 293 -22.26 1.24 -15.15
CA TRP A 293 -21.40 0.61 -14.14
C TRP A 293 -22.18 0.24 -12.87
N VAL A 294 -23.24 0.98 -12.56
CA VAL A 294 -24.06 0.77 -11.35
C VAL A 294 -24.52 -0.67 -11.25
N GLY A 295 -25.09 -1.27 -12.30
CA GLY A 295 -25.61 -2.65 -12.27
C GLY A 295 -24.53 -3.70 -11.93
N ARG A 296 -23.34 -3.56 -12.51
CA ARG A 296 -22.20 -4.48 -12.28
C ARG A 296 -21.53 -4.25 -10.94
N PHE A 297 -21.54 -3.02 -10.48
CA PHE A 297 -21.16 -2.65 -9.12
C PHE A 297 -22.09 -3.36 -8.13
N ARG A 298 -23.42 -3.26 -8.28
CA ARG A 298 -24.39 -3.91 -7.36
C ARG A 298 -24.16 -5.41 -7.17
N GLU A 299 -23.83 -6.12 -8.24
CA GLU A 299 -23.68 -7.58 -8.22
C GLU A 299 -22.52 -8.07 -7.34
N ASN A 300 -21.48 -7.25 -7.18
CA ASN A 300 -20.26 -7.65 -6.48
C ASN A 300 -19.95 -6.79 -5.24
N TYR A 301 -20.57 -5.61 -5.16
CA TYR A 301 -20.34 -4.63 -4.09
C TYR A 301 -20.69 -5.16 -2.71
N ALA A 302 -21.79 -5.88 -2.55
CA ALA A 302 -22.17 -6.45 -1.25
C ALA A 302 -21.12 -7.41 -0.69
N ALA A 303 -20.54 -8.24 -1.57
CA ALA A 303 -19.48 -9.17 -1.18
C ALA A 303 -18.19 -8.45 -0.78
N GLU A 304 -17.84 -7.34 -1.45
CA GLU A 304 -16.64 -6.57 -1.11
C GLU A 304 -16.82 -5.59 0.06
N LEU A 305 -18.02 -5.03 0.28
CA LEU A 305 -18.36 -4.27 1.49
C LEU A 305 -18.19 -5.14 2.73
N ASP A 306 -18.63 -6.41 2.65
CA ASP A 306 -18.49 -7.38 3.73
C ASP A 306 -17.03 -7.81 3.93
N ARG A 307 -16.24 -7.92 2.85
CA ARG A 307 -14.83 -8.31 2.92
C ARG A 307 -13.89 -7.17 3.31
N ARG A 308 -14.22 -5.92 2.97
CA ARG A 308 -13.32 -4.75 3.04
C ARG A 308 -14.08 -3.49 3.48
N PRO A 309 -14.64 -3.46 4.70
CA PRO A 309 -15.54 -2.41 5.18
C PRO A 309 -14.90 -1.01 5.31
N LEU A 310 -13.58 -0.90 5.17
CA LEU A 310 -12.81 0.34 5.34
C LEU A 310 -12.57 1.10 4.03
N LEU A 311 -13.01 0.55 2.91
CA LEU A 311 -12.99 1.23 1.62
C LEU A 311 -13.83 2.52 1.60
N TYR A 312 -14.75 2.67 2.54
CA TYR A 312 -15.82 3.66 2.45
C TYR A 312 -15.97 4.38 3.77
N ASP A 313 -15.85 5.71 3.75
CA ASP A 313 -16.34 6.51 4.88
C ASP A 313 -17.87 6.34 5.03
N PRO A 314 -18.50 6.78 6.14
CA PRO A 314 -19.95 6.61 6.32
C PRO A 314 -20.82 7.28 5.23
N ASP A 315 -20.37 8.37 4.64
CA ASP A 315 -21.06 9.09 3.58
C ASP A 315 -20.90 8.37 2.23
N GLU A 316 -19.71 7.84 1.94
CA GLU A 316 -19.42 6.97 0.80
C GLU A 316 -20.21 5.66 0.92
N SER A 317 -20.18 5.01 2.09
CA SER A 317 -20.97 3.80 2.38
C SER A 317 -22.46 4.07 2.15
N GLY A 318 -23.01 5.15 2.71
CA GLY A 318 -24.41 5.50 2.54
C GLY A 318 -24.78 5.89 1.10
N LEU A 319 -23.86 6.52 0.35
CA LEU A 319 -24.05 6.80 -1.08
C LEU A 319 -24.09 5.51 -1.88
N LEU A 320 -23.14 4.60 -1.62
CA LEU A 320 -23.00 3.36 -2.34
C LEU A 320 -24.09 2.34 -1.99
N GLU A 321 -24.56 2.29 -0.74
CA GLU A 321 -25.75 1.55 -0.31
C GLU A 321 -26.99 2.01 -1.09
N ARG A 322 -27.22 3.33 -1.19
CA ARG A 322 -28.31 3.91 -2.01
C ARG A 322 -28.18 3.56 -3.48
N LEU A 323 -26.97 3.62 -4.02
CA LEU A 323 -26.69 3.32 -5.43
C LEU A 323 -26.77 1.83 -5.73
N ALA A 324 -26.45 0.96 -4.78
CA ALA A 324 -26.57 -0.49 -4.87
C ALA A 324 -28.00 -0.97 -4.60
N GLY A 325 -28.88 -0.10 -4.09
CA GLY A 325 -30.21 -0.52 -3.63
C GLY A 325 -30.11 -1.48 -2.43
N TYR A 326 -29.02 -1.38 -1.67
CA TYR A 326 -28.75 -2.20 -0.49
C TYR A 326 -29.24 -1.39 0.72
N GLU A 327 -30.32 -1.84 1.36
CA GLU A 327 -30.72 -1.36 2.68
C GLU A 327 -30.27 -2.43 3.69
N ARG A 328 -29.44 -2.04 4.67
CA ARG A 328 -29.12 -2.91 5.83
C ARG A 328 -30.33 -3.10 6.74
#